data_AF-A0A382DNY7-F1
#
_entry.id   AF-A0A382DNY7-F1
#
_cell.length_a   1.000
_cell.length_b   1.000
_cell.length_c   1.000
_cell.angle_alpha   90.00
_cell.angle_beta   90.00
_cell.angle_gamma   90.00
#
_symmetry.space_group_name_H-M   'P 1'
#
loop_
_entity.id
_entity.type
_entity.pdbx_description
1 polymer ?
#
loop_
_entity_poly.entity_id
_entity_poly.type
_entity_poly.pdbx_seq_one_letter_code
_entity_poly.pdbx_strand_id
1 'polypeptide(L)'
;VFDEFRLKHPDRFINFGICEQSMIGASAGMALEGLKPWVYTITPFLIERPFEQIKLDIDQQNVNVKLIGFADYPTLGPTHSELNGKILTQLFSNITSFFPKDGDET
;
A
#
# COMPACT_ATOMS: atom_id res chain seq x y z
N VAL A 1 -13.57 6.68 -2.53
CA VAL A 1 -13.03 6.79 -1.15
C VAL A 1 -12.32 8.12 -0.90
N PHE A 2 -11.46 8.62 -1.79
CA PHE A 2 -10.63 9.83 -1.52
C PHE A 2 -11.07 11.11 -2.26
N ASP A 3 -12.30 11.19 -2.76
CA ASP A 3 -12.72 12.32 -3.61
C ASP A 3 -12.63 13.66 -2.88
N GLU A 4 -13.06 13.72 -1.62
CA GLU A 4 -12.97 14.94 -0.81
C GLU A 4 -11.52 15.35 -0.52
N PHE A 5 -10.65 14.39 -0.16
CA PHE A 5 -9.23 14.64 0.07
C PHE A 5 -8.55 15.15 -1.21
N ARG A 6 -8.83 14.52 -2.35
CA ARG A 6 -8.31 14.93 -3.66
C ARG A 6 -8.72 16.37 -4.01
N LEU A 7 -9.97 16.74 -3.72
CA LEU A 7 -10.47 18.10 -3.99
C LEU A 7 -9.84 19.14 -3.05
N LYS A 8 -9.65 18.80 -1.77
CA LYS A 8 -9.09 19.72 -0.76
C LYS A 8 -7.56 19.84 -0.84
N HIS A 9 -6.87 18.80 -1.31
CA HIS A 9 -5.41 18.69 -1.32
C HIS A 9 -4.89 18.12 -2.65
N PRO A 10 -5.18 18.77 -3.79
CA PRO A 10 -4.83 18.26 -5.11
C PRO A 10 -3.32 18.11 -5.33
N ASP A 11 -2.51 18.94 -4.66
CA ASP A 11 -1.04 18.92 -4.65
C ASP A 11 -0.46 17.74 -3.85
N ARG A 12 -1.27 17.07 -3.02
CA ARG A 12 -0.87 15.94 -2.18
C ARG A 12 -1.56 14.63 -2.57
N PHE A 13 -2.30 14.62 -3.68
CA PHE A 13 -2.97 13.43 -4.21
C PHE A 13 -2.40 13.08 -5.58
N ILE A 14 -1.74 11.93 -5.68
CA ILE A 14 -1.13 11.47 -6.92
C ILE A 14 -1.81 10.16 -7.31
N ASN A 15 -2.38 10.13 -8.52
CA ASN A 15 -2.96 8.93 -9.09
C ASN A 15 -1.97 8.31 -10.09
N PHE A 16 -1.48 7.13 -9.75
CA PHE A 16 -0.53 6.38 -10.59
C PHE A 16 -1.21 5.51 -11.66
N GLY A 17 -2.55 5.44 -11.69
CA GLY A 17 -3.27 4.49 -12.53
C GLY A 17 -2.99 3.04 -12.10
N ILE A 18 -3.03 2.10 -13.06
CA ILE A 18 -2.77 0.66 -12.83
C ILE A 18 -1.27 0.40 -12.93
N CYS A 19 -0.49 1.02 -12.06
CA CYS A 19 0.97 0.96 -12.04
C CYS A 19 1.49 0.74 -10.62
N GLU A 20 1.07 -0.35 -9.97
CA GLU A 20 1.33 -0.55 -8.55
C GLU A 20 2.83 -0.67 -8.21
N GLN A 21 3.64 -1.28 -9.08
CA GLN A 21 5.10 -1.32 -8.89
C GLN A 21 5.71 0.08 -8.91
N SER A 22 5.32 0.92 -9.87
CA SER A 22 5.80 2.31 -9.97
C SER A 22 5.31 3.16 -8.80
N MET A 23 4.08 2.94 -8.34
CA MET A 23 3.51 3.61 -7.18
C MET A 23 4.32 3.33 -5.90
N ILE A 24 4.72 2.07 -5.68
CA ILE A 24 5.56 1.69 -4.54
C ILE A 24 6.95 2.32 -4.64
N GLY A 25 7.64 2.17 -5.76
CA GLY A 25 8.98 2.76 -5.94
C GLY A 25 8.98 4.29 -5.80
N ALA A 26 7.98 4.97 -6.37
CA ALA A 26 7.81 6.41 -6.21
C ALA A 26 7.54 6.79 -4.74
N SER A 27 6.72 6.03 -4.03
CA SER A 27 6.46 6.27 -2.59
C SER A 27 7.73 6.10 -1.75
N ALA A 28 8.57 5.11 -2.03
CA ALA A 28 9.85 4.95 -1.36
C ALA A 28 10.77 6.16 -1.59
N GLY A 29 10.86 6.64 -2.84
CA GLY A 29 11.59 7.87 -3.17
C GLY A 29 11.05 9.10 -2.44
N MET A 30 9.73 9.27 -2.40
CA MET A 30 9.09 10.36 -1.64
C MET A 30 9.45 10.29 -0.14
N ALA A 31 9.46 9.10 0.44
CA ALA A 31 9.82 8.92 1.85
C ALA A 31 11.30 9.24 2.12
N LEU A 32 12.20 8.93 1.19
CA LEU A 32 13.62 9.32 1.27
C LEU A 32 13.81 10.85 1.23
N GLU A 33 12.97 11.55 0.46
CA GLU A 33 12.94 13.02 0.42
C GLU A 33 12.21 13.66 1.63
N GLY A 34 11.90 12.86 2.66
CA GLY A 34 11.30 13.35 3.91
C GLY A 34 9.78 13.52 3.88
N LEU A 35 9.11 13.10 2.80
CA LEU A 35 7.65 13.05 2.75
C LEU A 35 7.12 11.84 3.54
N LYS A 36 5.81 11.82 3.77
CA LYS A 36 5.10 10.75 4.49
C LYS A 36 4.01 10.19 3.59
N PRO A 37 4.36 9.40 2.56
CA PRO A 37 3.39 8.89 1.59
C PRO A 37 2.46 7.86 2.21
N TRP A 38 1.17 7.98 1.85
CA TRP A 38 0.13 7.01 2.13
C TRP A 38 -0.29 6.37 0.81
N VAL A 39 0.00 5.09 0.65
CA VAL A 39 -0.28 4.32 -0.55
C VAL A 39 -1.54 3.51 -0.33
N TYR A 40 -2.55 3.73 -1.15
CA TYR A 40 -3.83 3.05 -1.06
C TYR A 40 -4.14 2.30 -2.36
N THR A 41 -4.47 1.02 -2.24
CA THR A 41 -5.10 0.24 -3.31
C THR A 41 -5.72 -1.04 -2.72
N ILE A 42 -6.24 -1.92 -3.57
CA ILE A 42 -6.81 -3.21 -3.17
C ILE A 42 -5.69 -4.14 -2.68
N THR A 43 -5.92 -4.87 -1.59
CA THR A 43 -4.88 -5.65 -0.87
C THR A 43 -3.95 -6.48 -1.76
N PRO A 44 -4.41 -7.39 -2.64
CA PRO A 44 -3.52 -8.14 -3.54
C PRO A 44 -2.68 -7.24 -4.47
N PHE A 45 -3.24 -6.13 -4.93
CA PHE A 45 -2.51 -5.18 -5.78
C PHE A 45 -1.52 -4.32 -4.98
N LEU A 46 -1.75 -4.17 -3.68
CA LEU A 46 -0.84 -3.47 -2.78
C LEU A 46 0.37 -4.33 -2.43
N ILE A 47 0.17 -5.60 -2.03
CA ILE A 47 1.25 -6.40 -1.44
C ILE A 47 1.79 -7.52 -2.33
N GLU A 48 0.97 -8.12 -3.19
CA GLU A 48 1.39 -9.26 -4.02
C GLU A 48 1.98 -8.78 -5.34
N ARG A 49 1.27 -7.89 -6.04
CA ARG A 49 1.70 -7.40 -7.36
C ARG A 49 3.04 -6.64 -7.32
N PRO A 50 3.29 -5.72 -6.37
CA PRO A 50 4.58 -5.04 -6.22
C PRO A 50 5.43 -5.63 -5.08
N PHE A 51 5.34 -6.94 -4.84
CA PHE A 51 6.03 -7.59 -3.71
C PHE A 51 7.53 -7.31 -3.69
N GLU A 52 8.20 -7.37 -4.85
CA GLU A 52 9.63 -7.08 -4.94
C GLU A 52 9.95 -5.62 -4.60
N GLN A 53 9.14 -4.66 -5.07
CA GLN A 53 9.33 -3.24 -4.78
C GLN A 53 9.09 -2.95 -3.29
N ILE A 54 8.12 -3.59 -2.65
CA ILE A 54 7.94 -3.46 -1.19
C ILE A 54 9.16 -4.02 -0.47
N LYS A 55 9.63 -5.21 -0.87
CA LYS A 55 10.81 -5.85 -0.26
C LYS A 55 12.05 -4.96 -0.40
N LEU A 56 12.37 -4.51 -1.60
CA LEU A 56 13.62 -3.81 -1.87
C LEU A 56 13.57 -2.33 -1.52
N ASP A 57 12.50 -1.64 -1.92
CA ASP A 57 12.42 -0.18 -1.86
C ASP A 57 11.86 0.33 -0.53
N ILE A 58 11.00 -0.45 0.14
CA ILE A 58 10.40 -0.07 1.43
C ILE A 58 11.08 -0.78 2.60
N ASP A 59 11.02 -2.12 2.62
CA ASP A 59 11.47 -2.93 3.75
C ASP A 59 12.99 -2.85 3.95
N GLN A 60 13.78 -3.13 2.91
CA GLN A 60 15.24 -3.11 3.03
C GLN A 60 15.83 -1.70 3.22
N GLN A 61 15.19 -0.66 2.66
CA GLN A 61 15.60 0.73 2.88
C GLN A 61 15.08 1.31 4.20
N ASN A 62 14.16 0.60 4.88
CA ASN A 62 13.50 1.04 6.12
C ASN A 62 12.92 2.47 6.02
N VAL A 63 12.19 2.74 4.95
CA VAL A 63 11.63 4.08 4.67
C VAL A 63 10.21 4.24 5.20
N ASN A 64 9.84 5.48 5.51
CA ASN A 64 8.56 5.80 6.14
C ASN A 64 7.40 5.89 5.12
N VAL A 65 6.92 4.74 4.65
CA VAL A 65 5.73 4.61 3.80
C VAL A 65 4.58 3.96 4.59
N LYS A 66 3.35 4.46 4.42
CA LYS A 66 2.15 3.80 4.94
C LYS A 66 1.45 3.07 3.80
N LEU A 67 1.27 1.75 3.96
CA LEU A 67 0.61 0.87 3.00
C LEU A 67 -0.80 0.55 3.50
N ILE A 68 -1.84 0.92 2.75
CA ILE A 68 -3.24 0.77 3.15
C ILE A 68 -3.95 -0.09 2.12
N GLY A 69 -4.22 -1.35 2.50
CA GLY A 69 -4.96 -2.31 1.68
C GLY A 69 -6.45 -2.23 1.98
N PHE A 70 -7.28 -2.37 0.94
CA PHE A 70 -8.73 -2.50 1.09
C PHE A 70 -9.23 -3.71 0.32
N ALA A 71 -9.89 -4.66 0.98
CA ALA A 71 -10.35 -5.91 0.36
C ALA A 71 -11.81 -5.80 -0.11
N ASP A 72 -12.04 -4.98 -1.14
CA ASP A 72 -13.41 -4.66 -1.60
C ASP A 72 -14.04 -5.75 -2.49
N TYR A 73 -13.24 -6.70 -2.98
CA TYR A 73 -13.67 -7.65 -4.03
C TYR A 73 -13.16 -9.09 -3.88
N PRO A 74 -13.09 -9.68 -2.67
CA PRO A 74 -12.57 -11.05 -2.51
C PRO A 74 -13.39 -12.11 -3.26
N THR A 75 -14.62 -11.78 -3.67
CA THR A 75 -15.51 -12.68 -4.42
C THR A 75 -15.30 -12.64 -5.94
N LEU A 76 -14.47 -11.73 -6.47
CA LEU A 76 -14.21 -11.61 -7.92
C LEU A 76 -13.17 -12.62 -8.45
N GLY A 77 -12.84 -13.62 -7.64
CA GLY A 77 -11.97 -14.73 -8.01
C GLY A 77 -10.51 -14.52 -7.58
N PRO A 78 -9.65 -15.51 -7.88
CA PRO A 78 -8.31 -15.62 -7.28
C PRO A 78 -7.36 -14.47 -7.66
N THR A 79 -7.71 -13.64 -8.64
CA THR A 79 -6.91 -12.47 -9.02
C THR A 79 -7.21 -11.24 -8.16
N HIS A 80 -8.32 -11.23 -7.42
CA HIS A 80 -8.78 -10.13 -6.56
C HIS A 80 -8.86 -10.53 -5.08
N SER A 81 -8.55 -11.78 -4.76
CA SER A 81 -8.37 -12.27 -3.38
C SER A 81 -6.88 -12.45 -3.12
N GLU A 82 -6.35 -11.86 -2.06
CA GLU A 82 -5.00 -12.16 -1.60
C GLU A 82 -4.90 -13.62 -1.12
N LEU A 83 -3.73 -14.22 -1.30
CA LEU A 83 -3.43 -15.56 -0.82
C LEU A 83 -3.48 -15.62 0.71
N ASN A 84 -2.68 -14.77 1.35
CA ASN A 84 -2.66 -14.59 2.80
C ASN A 84 -1.87 -13.35 3.18
N GLY A 85 -2.55 -12.21 3.32
CA GLY A 85 -1.90 -10.95 3.68
C GLY A 85 -1.11 -11.02 4.99
N LYS A 86 -1.62 -11.74 6.02
CA LYS A 86 -0.96 -11.89 7.32
C LYS A 86 0.39 -12.60 7.23
N ILE A 87 0.44 -13.70 6.48
CA ILE A 87 1.68 -14.47 6.30
C ILE A 87 2.65 -13.70 5.41
N LEU A 88 2.17 -13.09 4.33
CA LEU A 88 3.02 -12.32 3.42
C LEU A 88 3.72 -11.16 4.13
N THR A 89 3.01 -10.42 4.98
CA THR A 89 3.61 -9.29 5.70
C THR A 89 4.63 -9.72 6.75
N GLN A 90 4.55 -10.95 7.28
CA GLN A 90 5.55 -11.51 8.21
C GLN A 90 6.90 -11.80 7.54
N LEU A 91 6.96 -11.83 6.20
CA LEU A 91 8.21 -12.03 5.47
C LEU A 91 9.12 -10.80 5.49
N PHE A 92 8.57 -9.63 5.81
CA PHE A 92 9.29 -8.36 5.86
C PHE A 92 9.88 -8.12 7.26
N SER A 93 11.09 -7.57 7.33
CA SER A 93 11.81 -7.40 8.60
C SER A 93 11.49 -6.09 9.32
N ASN A 94 11.18 -5.04 8.57
CA ASN A 94 10.98 -3.67 9.03
C ASN A 94 9.54 -3.18 8.86
N ILE A 95 8.65 -4.00 8.29
CA ILE A 95 7.24 -3.67 8.11
C ILE A 95 6.43 -4.17 9.30
N THR A 96 5.73 -3.24 9.96
CA THR A 96 4.74 -3.57 10.99
C THR A 96 3.35 -3.64 10.37
N SER A 97 2.68 -4.77 10.50
CA SER A 97 1.35 -5.02 9.92
C SER A 97 0.24 -4.95 10.96
N PHE A 98 -0.88 -4.33 10.60
CA PHE A 98 -2.11 -4.26 11.40
C PHE A 98 -3.29 -4.81 10.58
N PHE A 99 -4.26 -5.42 11.26
CA PHE A 99 -5.44 -6.02 10.64
C PHE A 99 -6.69 -5.61 11.43
N PRO A 100 -7.13 -4.35 11.30
CA PRO A 100 -8.29 -3.83 12.03
C PRO A 100 -9.56 -4.57 11.59
N LYS A 101 -10.50 -4.73 12.52
CA LYS A 101 -11.78 -5.43 12.30
C LYS A 101 -12.92 -4.49 11.97
N ASP A 102 -12.80 -3.23 12.37
CA ASP A 102 -13.82 -2.21 12.22
C ASP A 102 -13.19 -0.81 12.07
N GLY A 103 -14.04 0.19 11.95
CA GLY A 103 -13.62 1.58 11.78
C GLY A 103 -13.07 2.23 13.04
N ASP A 104 -13.34 1.68 14.24
CA ASP A 104 -12.79 2.21 15.49
C ASP A 104 -11.35 1.70 15.72
N GLU A 105 -11.04 0.49 15.22
CA GLU A 105 -9.68 -0.06 15.19
C GLU A 105 -8.79 0.53 14.08
N THR A 106 -9.37 1.23 13.10
CA THR A 106 -8.65 1.81 11.92
C THR A 106 -8.10 3.20 12.23
#